data_AF-X1R165-F1
#
_entry.id   AF-X1R165-F1
#
_cell.length_a   1.000
_cell.length_b   1.000
_cell.length_c   1.000
_cell.angle_alpha   90.00
_cell.angle_beta   90.00
_cell.angle_gamma   90.00
#
_symmetry.space_group_name_H-M   'P 1'
#
loop_
_entity.id
_entity.type
_entity.pdbx_description
1 polymer ?
#
loop_
_entity_poly.entity_id
_entity_poly.type
_entity_poly.pdbx_seq_one_letter_code
_entity_poly.pdbx_strand_id
1 'polypeptide(L)' 'SGINKILNLANKLGKIYGLMGGFHDFKEYSLLRNINLIVPTHCTANKKKIMSLFPKNCREGGVGFQVDFQD' A
#
# COMPACT_ATOMS: atom_id res chain seq x y z
N SER A 1 1.92 -2.58 -13.36
CA SER A 1 0.72 -1.75 -13.12
C SER A 1 1.06 -0.26 -12.96
N GLY A 2 0.06 0.61 -12.79
CA GLY A 2 0.24 1.99 -12.34
C GLY A 2 1.00 2.09 -11.01
N ILE A 3 0.73 1.21 -10.05
CA ILE A 3 1.46 1.14 -8.77
C ILE A 3 2.95 0.88 -8.99
N ASN A 4 3.33 -0.04 -9.87
CA ASN A 4 4.75 -0.27 -10.19
C ASN A 4 5.45 1.01 -10.68
N LYS A 5 4.80 1.78 -11.58
CA LYS A 5 5.36 3.04 -12.08
C LYS A 5 5.52 4.07 -10.96
N ILE A 6 4.53 4.20 -10.09
CA ILE A 6 4.56 5.10 -8.93
C ILE A 6 5.71 4.72 -7.99
N LEU A 7 5.81 3.44 -7.59
CA LEU A 7 6.87 2.96 -6.69
C LEU A 7 8.26 3.18 -7.29
N ASN A 8 8.46 2.91 -8.58
CA ASN A 8 9.76 3.12 -9.23
C ASN A 8 10.17 4.60 -9.31
N LEU A 9 9.22 5.52 -9.47
CA LEU A 9 9.52 6.95 -9.45
C LEU A 9 9.75 7.46 -8.03
N ALA A 10 8.91 7.07 -7.07
CA ALA A 10 9.04 7.47 -5.66
C ALA A 10 10.34 6.96 -5.02
N ASN A 11 10.81 5.75 -5.38
CA ASN A 11 12.09 5.22 -4.90
C ASN A 11 13.31 6.07 -5.27
N LYS A 12 13.21 6.93 -6.30
CA LYS A 12 14.29 7.87 -6.65
C LYS A 12 14.38 9.05 -5.68
N LEU A 13 13.30 9.32 -4.94
CA LEU A 13 13.21 10.41 -3.96
C LEU A 13 13.61 9.95 -2.56
N GLY A 14 13.50 8.65 -2.28
CA GLY A 14 13.87 8.07 -0.98
C GLY A 14 13.25 6.69 -0.78
N LYS A 15 13.55 6.08 0.37
CA LYS A 15 12.97 4.79 0.74
C LYS A 15 11.46 4.95 0.96
N ILE A 16 10.69 4.13 0.26
CA ILE A 16 9.23 4.11 0.41
C ILE A 16 8.87 3.42 1.73
N TYR A 17 8.29 4.18 2.65
CA TYR A 17 7.77 3.62 3.91
C TYR A 17 6.36 3.04 3.72
N GLY A 18 5.47 3.75 3.03
CA GLY A 18 4.06 3.38 2.93
C GLY A 18 3.45 3.58 1.55
N LEU A 19 2.39 2.80 1.28
CA LEU A 19 1.52 2.93 0.12
C LEU A 19 0.07 2.91 0.59
N MET A 20 -0.66 3.99 0.31
CA MET A 20 -2.02 4.18 0.79
C MET A 20 -2.93 4.68 -0.34
N GLY A 21 -4.19 4.23 -0.37
CA GLY A 21 -5.18 4.68 -1.35
C GLY A 21 -5.85 3.56 -2.13
N GLY A 22 -6.46 3.91 -3.26
CA GLY A 22 -7.18 2.99 -4.13
C GLY A 22 -6.26 2.22 -5.07
N PHE A 23 -6.17 0.89 -4.92
CA PHE A 23 -5.29 0.06 -5.75
C PHE A 23 -6.01 -0.57 -6.96
N HIS A 24 -7.28 -0.24 -7.17
CA HIS A 24 -8.10 -0.79 -8.26
C HIS A 24 -8.00 -2.33 -8.33
N ASP A 25 -7.72 -2.89 -9.50
CA ASP A 25 -7.61 -4.32 -9.78
C ASP A 25 -6.18 -4.87 -9.64
N PHE A 26 -5.29 -4.17 -8.92
CA PHE A 26 -3.89 -4.54 -8.72
C PHE A 26 -3.69 -5.98 -8.23
N LYS A 27 -2.79 -6.73 -8.89
CA LYS A 27 -2.47 -8.15 -8.60
C LYS A 27 -0.98 -8.45 -8.43
N GLU A 28 -0.08 -7.47 -8.60
CA GLU A 28 1.37 -7.65 -8.49
C GLU A 28 1.83 -7.63 -7.01
N TYR A 29 1.27 -8.51 -6.17
CA TYR A 29 1.44 -8.48 -4.71
C TYR A 29 2.91 -8.52 -4.25
N SER A 30 3.82 -9.09 -5.05
CA SER A 30 5.26 -9.10 -4.77
C SER A 30 5.84 -7.70 -4.56
N LEU A 31 5.30 -6.67 -5.22
CA LEU A 31 5.75 -5.29 -5.08
C LEU A 31 5.46 -4.70 -3.69
N LEU A 32 4.54 -5.30 -2.94
CA LEU A 32 4.17 -4.84 -1.59
C LEU A 32 5.06 -5.41 -0.49
N ARG A 33 5.90 -6.43 -0.79
CA ARG A 33 6.65 -7.19 0.23
C ARG A 33 7.59 -6.34 1.09
N ASN A 34 8.13 -5.26 0.53
CA ASN A 34 9.12 -4.40 1.20
C ASN A 34 8.52 -3.08 1.71
N ILE A 35 7.20 -2.93 1.67
CA ILE A 35 6.50 -1.74 2.14
C ILE A 35 6.10 -1.96 3.61
N ASN A 36 6.49 -1.04 4.48
CA ASN A 36 6.24 -1.13 5.92
C ASN A 36 4.78 -0.84 6.27
N LEU A 37 4.11 0.03 5.52
CA LEU A 37 2.70 0.39 5.72
C LEU A 37 1.90 0.28 4.42
N ILE A 38 0.89 -0.59 4.38
CA ILE A 38 0.00 -0.77 3.24
C ILE A 38 -1.43 -0.44 3.69
N VAL A 39 -2.08 0.51 3.02
CA VAL A 39 -3.46 0.91 3.37
C VAL A 39 -4.33 0.93 2.11
N PRO A 40 -4.88 -0.24 1.70
CA PRO A 40 -5.74 -0.34 0.53
C PRO A 40 -7.15 0.17 0.86
N THR A 41 -7.64 1.18 0.15
CA THR A 41 -8.94 1.82 0.40
C THR A 41 -9.89 1.76 -0.80
N HIS A 42 -11.15 2.19 -0.59
CA HIS A 42 -12.24 2.39 -1.56
C HIS A 42 -12.25 1.39 -2.73
N CYS A 43 -11.69 1.78 -3.89
CA CYS A 43 -11.75 1.05 -5.16
C CYS A 43 -10.83 -0.16 -5.27
N THR A 44 -10.12 -0.55 -4.20
CA THR A 44 -9.26 -1.73 -4.21
C THR A 44 -10.08 -3.02 -4.27
N ALA A 45 -10.12 -3.66 -5.43
CA ALA A 45 -10.87 -4.91 -5.64
C ALA A 45 -10.30 -6.07 -4.80
N ASN A 46 -8.97 -6.19 -4.74
CA ASN A 46 -8.30 -7.31 -4.07
C ASN A 46 -8.00 -7.04 -2.58
N LYS A 47 -8.76 -6.15 -1.91
CA LYS A 47 -8.46 -5.67 -0.54
C LYS A 47 -8.28 -6.81 0.46
N LYS A 48 -9.24 -7.73 0.53
CA LYS A 48 -9.19 -8.90 1.44
C LYS A 48 -7.96 -9.77 1.20
N LYS A 49 -7.58 -9.97 -0.06
CA LYS A 49 -6.39 -10.77 -0.42
C LYS A 49 -5.10 -10.07 0.00
N ILE A 50 -4.99 -8.76 -0.23
CA ILE A 50 -3.84 -7.96 0.20
C ILE A 50 -3.69 -8.00 1.73
N MET A 51 -4.77 -7.77 2.47
CA MET A 51 -4.75 -7.85 3.94
C MET A 51 -4.34 -9.25 4.45
N SER A 52 -4.83 -10.31 3.82
CA SER A 52 -4.45 -11.69 4.17
C SER A 52 -2.98 -12.02 3.86
N LEU A 53 -2.41 -11.46 2.79
CA LEU A 53 -1.01 -11.70 2.43
C LEU A 53 -0.02 -10.91 3.30
N PHE A 54 -0.44 -9.75 3.83
CA PHE A 54 0.43 -8.82 4.55
C PHE A 54 -0.15 -8.41 5.93
N PRO A 55 -0.51 -9.36 6.81
CA PRO A 55 -1.27 -9.05 8.03
C PRO A 55 -0.50 -8.16 9.04
N LYS A 56 0.83 -8.11 8.95
CA LYS A 56 1.67 -7.28 9.83
C LYS A 56 1.82 -5.83 9.35
N ASN A 57 1.73 -5.61 8.05
CA ASN A 57 2.07 -4.34 7.41
C ASN A 57 0.83 -3.67 6.80
N CYS A 58 -0.26 -4.41 6.63
CA CYS A 58 -1.49 -3.92 6.03
C CYS A 58 -2.49 -3.49 7.10
N ARG A 59 -3.04 -2.28 6.97
CA ARG A 59 -4.07 -1.73 7.86
C ARG A 59 -5.32 -1.40 7.07
N GLU A 60 -6.47 -1.54 7.73
CA GLU A 60 -7.72 -1.04 7.19
C GLU A 60 -7.70 0.50 7.19
N GLY A 61 -8.00 1.11 6.05
CA GLY A 61 -8.12 2.56 5.92
C GLY A 61 -9.57 2.99 5.71
N GLY A 62 -9.80 4.30 5.63
CA GLY A 62 -11.13 4.87 5.46
C GLY A 62 -11.17 6.33 5.90
N VAL A 63 -12.36 6.91 5.94
CA VAL A 63 -12.56 8.24 6.51
C VAL A 63 -12.11 8.22 7.97
N GLY A 64 -11.32 9.23 8.37
CA GLY A 64 -10.78 9.34 9.73
C GLY A 64 -9.59 8.44 10.04
N PHE A 65 -9.06 7.69 9.06
CA PHE A 65 -7.81 6.95 9.25
C PHE A 65 -6.66 7.91 9.57
N GLN A 66 -5.93 7.61 10.65
CA GLN A 66 -4.78 8.37 11.12
C GLN A 66 -3.59 7.43 11.34
N VAL A 67 -2.40 7.91 11.02
CA VAL A 67 -1.14 7.22 11.30
C VAL A 67 -0.06 8.25 11.55
N ASP A 68 0.69 8.03 12.64
CA ASP A 68 1.83 8.86 13.00
C ASP A 68 3.12 8.21 12.51
N PHE A 69 4.02 9.03 11.98
CA PHE A 69 5.38 8.64 11.66
C PHE A 69 6.27 9.30 12.70
N GLN A 70 7.03 8.49 13.42
CA GLN A 70 8.12 9.02 14.24
C GLN A 70 9.31 9.27 13.31
N ASP A 71 10.01 10.37 13.53
CA ASP A 71 11.29 10.66 12.88
C ASP A 71 12.36 9.63 13.21
#